data_AF-A0A0N0XKB4-F1
#
_entry.id   AF-A0A0N0XKB4-F1
#
_cell.length_a   1.000
_cell.length_b   1.000
_cell.length_c   1.000
_cell.angle_alpha   90.00
_cell.angle_beta   90.00
_cell.angle_gamma   90.00
#
_symmetry.space_group_name_H-M   'P 1'
#
loop_
_entity.id
_entity.type
_entity.pdbx_description
1 polymer ?
#
loop_
_entity_poly.entity_id
_entity_poly.type
_entity_poly.pdbx_seq_one_letter_code
_entity_poly.pdbx_strand_id
1 'polypeptide(L)'
;MNTLLLLLGMAAVTYPVRAGLWLRGGQIPPRLKQALDYVPTAVLTAITVPAVLLHNDQVWLSWHNAQLAGALVTGIIVWRTRHLLWGIGGGLVVYALWRVWLA
;
A
#
# COMPACT_ATOMS: atom_id res chain seq x y z
N MET A 1 8.51 13.86 -29.02
CA MET A 1 8.55 12.38 -28.80
C MET A 1 7.14 11.84 -29.02
N ASN A 2 6.98 10.85 -29.89
CA ASN A 2 5.66 10.41 -30.35
C ASN A 2 4.97 9.58 -29.25
N THR A 3 3.92 10.10 -28.60
CA THR A 3 3.18 9.44 -27.50
C THR A 3 2.71 8.02 -27.87
N LEU A 4 2.43 7.81 -29.16
CA LEU A 4 2.11 6.52 -29.76
C LEU A 4 3.22 5.45 -29.58
N LEU A 5 4.49 5.86 -29.74
CA LEU A 5 5.65 4.98 -29.51
C LEU A 5 5.82 4.63 -28.02
N LEU A 6 5.52 5.57 -27.11
CA LEU A 6 5.54 5.32 -25.67
C LEU A 6 4.43 4.35 -25.24
N LEU A 7 3.21 4.54 -25.74
CA LEU A 7 2.08 3.64 -25.49
C LEU A 7 2.36 2.23 -26.00
N LEU A 8 2.90 2.11 -27.22
CA LEU A 8 3.28 0.81 -27.78
C LEU A 8 4.42 0.16 -26.99
N GLY A 9 5.42 0.93 -26.54
CA GLY A 9 6.49 0.42 -25.68
C GLY A 9 5.97 -0.09 -24.33
N MET A 10 5.11 0.68 -23.66
CA MET A 10 4.48 0.26 -22.40
C MET A 10 3.60 -0.98 -22.57
N ALA A 11 2.82 -1.05 -23.65
CA ALA A 11 2.02 -2.23 -23.98
C ALA A 11 2.91 -3.46 -24.23
N ALA A 12 3.96 -3.30 -25.04
CA ALA A 12 4.90 -4.37 -25.37
C ALA A 12 5.66 -4.92 -24.15
N VAL A 13 5.84 -4.14 -23.08
CA VAL A 13 6.46 -4.63 -21.83
C VAL A 13 5.42 -5.21 -20.87
N THR A 14 4.22 -4.62 -20.78
CA THR A 14 3.20 -5.00 -19.77
C THR A 14 2.43 -6.27 -20.16
N TYR A 15 2.01 -6.37 -21.41
CA TYR A 15 1.19 -7.49 -21.88
C TYR A 15 1.92 -8.85 -21.86
N PRO A 16 3.20 -8.97 -22.26
CA PRO A 16 3.87 -10.27 -22.22
C PRO A 16 4.08 -10.79 -20.80
N VAL A 17 4.29 -9.93 -19.81
CA VAL A 17 4.38 -10.36 -18.40
C VAL A 17 3.05 -10.96 -17.92
N ARG A 18 1.93 -10.30 -18.24
CA ARG A 18 0.58 -10.80 -17.93
C ARG A 18 0.23 -12.06 -18.73
N ALA A 19 0.50 -12.06 -20.03
CA ALA A 19 0.18 -13.15 -20.93
C ALA A 19 1.06 -14.38 -20.65
N GLY A 20 2.35 -14.21 -20.36
CA GLY A 20 3.26 -15.32 -20.04
C GLY A 20 2.86 -16.10 -18.78
N LEU A 21 2.33 -15.40 -17.77
CA LEU A 21 1.73 -16.04 -16.58
C LEU A 21 0.45 -16.81 -16.91
N TRP A 22 -0.35 -16.32 -17.86
CA TRP A 22 -1.62 -16.94 -18.26
C TRP A 22 -1.42 -18.13 -19.22
N LEU A 23 -0.49 -18.02 -20.19
CA LEU A 23 -0.15 -19.05 -21.17
C LEU A 23 0.53 -20.28 -20.56
N ARG A 24 1.19 -20.16 -19.40
CA ARG A 24 1.76 -21.32 -18.66
C ARG A 24 0.69 -22.23 -18.02
N GLY A 25 -0.60 -22.04 -18.31
CA GLY A 25 -1.64 -23.03 -18.06
C GLY A 25 -1.84 -23.37 -16.58
N GLY A 26 -1.61 -22.42 -15.67
CA GLY A 26 -1.87 -22.61 -14.25
C GLY A 26 -0.92 -23.56 -13.51
N GLN A 27 0.12 -24.10 -14.15
CA GLN A 27 1.13 -24.96 -13.51
C GLN A 27 2.23 -24.14 -12.80
N ILE A 28 1.81 -23.13 -12.04
CA ILE A 28 2.73 -22.44 -11.13
C ILE A 28 3.06 -23.43 -10.01
N PRO A 29 4.34 -23.73 -9.72
CA PRO A 29 4.68 -24.63 -8.64
C PRO A 29 4.06 -24.13 -7.33
N PRO A 30 3.56 -25.01 -6.46
CA PRO A 30 2.74 -24.63 -5.31
C PRO A 30 3.44 -23.61 -4.39
N ARG A 31 4.78 -23.68 -4.28
CA ARG A 31 5.60 -22.70 -3.54
C ARG A 31 5.55 -21.29 -4.15
N LEU A 32 5.62 -21.18 -5.48
CA LEU A 32 5.58 -19.88 -6.16
C LEU A 32 4.16 -19.30 -6.15
N LYS A 33 3.13 -20.14 -6.24
CA LYS A 33 1.74 -19.70 -6.09
C LYS A 33 1.48 -19.13 -4.69
N GLN A 34 1.92 -19.85 -3.65
CA GLN A 34 1.87 -19.35 -2.27
C GLN A 34 2.61 -18.02 -2.12
N ALA A 35 3.83 -17.90 -2.67
CA ALA A 35 4.57 -16.63 -2.63
C ALA A 35 3.82 -15.49 -3.34
N LEU A 36 3.22 -15.75 -4.51
CA LEU A 36 2.43 -14.77 -5.27
C LEU A 36 1.17 -14.33 -4.53
N ASP A 37 0.50 -15.23 -3.80
CA ASP A 37 -0.69 -14.89 -2.99
C ASP A 37 -0.35 -13.94 -1.83
N TYR A 38 0.91 -13.94 -1.34
CA TYR A 38 1.40 -12.99 -0.34
C TYR A 38 1.87 -11.65 -0.92
N VAL A 39 2.13 -11.57 -2.24
CA VAL A 39 2.61 -10.34 -2.89
C VAL A 39 1.68 -9.15 -2.64
N PRO A 40 0.35 -9.23 -2.79
CA PRO A 40 -0.53 -8.08 -2.57
C PRO A 40 -0.38 -7.50 -1.17
N THR A 41 -0.42 -8.35 -0.14
CA THR A 41 -0.30 -7.92 1.25
C THR A 41 1.10 -7.37 1.53
N ALA A 42 2.15 -8.03 1.05
CA ALA A 42 3.53 -7.61 1.24
C ALA A 42 3.83 -6.25 0.56
N VAL A 43 3.34 -6.06 -0.66
CA VAL A 43 3.49 -4.79 -1.41
C VAL A 43 2.72 -3.67 -0.73
N LEU A 44 1.48 -3.91 -0.30
CA LEU A 44 0.69 -2.92 0.44
C LEU A 44 1.41 -2.49 1.72
N THR A 45 1.97 -3.44 2.48
CA THR A 45 2.77 -3.10 3.66
C THR A 45 4.05 -2.36 3.29
N ALA A 46 4.75 -2.78 2.24
CA ALA A 46 6.01 -2.16 1.80
C ALA A 46 5.81 -0.72 1.31
N ILE A 47 4.62 -0.36 0.82
CA ILE A 47 4.28 1.01 0.42
C ILE A 47 3.73 1.81 1.61
N THR A 48 2.86 1.22 2.43
CA THR A 48 2.18 1.94 3.52
C THR A 48 3.11 2.24 4.70
N VAL A 49 3.98 1.29 5.07
CA VAL A 49 4.92 1.45 6.19
C VAL A 49 5.84 2.66 6.00
N PRO A 50 6.60 2.80 4.89
CA PRO A 50 7.43 3.98 4.68
C PRO A 50 6.60 5.25 4.51
N ALA A 51 5.41 5.19 3.87
CA ALA A 51 4.55 6.35 3.73
C ALA A 51 4.13 6.96 5.09
N VAL A 52 4.08 6.15 6.15
CA VAL A 52 3.73 6.60 7.51
C VAL A 52 4.98 6.97 8.32
N LEU A 53 6.05 6.20 8.21
CA LEU A 53 7.25 6.32 9.06
C LEU A 53 8.29 7.33 8.54
N LEU A 54 8.38 7.52 7.24
CA LEU A 54 9.35 8.43 6.62
C LEU A 54 8.68 9.78 6.38
N HIS A 55 9.22 10.83 6.98
CA HIS A 55 8.90 12.22 6.65
C HIS A 55 10.21 12.92 6.30
N ASN A 56 10.29 13.47 5.08
CA ASN A 56 11.49 14.15 4.56
C ASN A 56 12.78 13.32 4.69
N ASP A 57 12.74 12.06 4.22
CA ASP A 57 13.87 11.11 4.18
C ASP A 57 14.50 10.76 5.54
N GLN A 58 13.88 11.19 6.64
CA GLN A 58 14.28 10.84 8.00
C GLN A 58 13.18 9.99 8.66
N VAL A 59 13.60 9.10 9.56
CA VAL A 59 12.67 8.31 10.36
C VAL A 59 12.16 9.19 11.50
N TRP A 60 10.96 9.77 11.32
CA TRP A 60 10.36 10.67 12.32
C TRP A 60 9.46 9.87 13.28
N LEU A 61 10.12 9.16 14.22
CA LEU A 61 9.50 8.49 15.38
C LEU A 61 9.21 9.49 16.52
N SER A 62 8.61 10.63 16.19
CA SER A 62 8.19 11.63 17.17
C SER A 62 6.69 11.58 17.37
N TRP A 63 6.23 11.74 18.62
CA TRP A 63 4.81 11.90 18.97
C TRP A 63 4.14 13.12 18.29
N HIS A 64 4.95 14.00 17.69
CA HIS A 64 4.51 15.12 16.86
C HIS A 64 4.08 14.70 15.44
N ASN A 65 4.27 13.44 15.05
CA ASN A 65 3.89 12.95 13.73
C ASN A 65 2.43 12.48 13.72
N ALA A 66 1.53 13.35 13.28
CA ALA A 66 0.09 13.07 13.18
C ALA A 66 -0.23 11.88 12.26
N GLN A 67 0.60 11.60 11.24
CA GLN A 67 0.38 10.45 10.34
C GLN A 67 0.63 9.11 11.05
N LEU A 68 1.63 9.07 11.95
CA LEU A 68 1.96 7.86 12.71
C LEU A 68 0.86 7.51 13.73
N ALA A 69 0.34 8.52 14.44
CA ALA A 69 -0.80 8.37 15.33
C ALA A 69 -2.07 7.93 14.57
N GLY A 70 -2.36 8.56 13.42
CA GLY A 70 -3.49 8.21 12.58
C GLY A 70 -3.43 6.77 12.05
N ALA A 71 -2.26 6.33 11.59
CA ALA A 71 -2.05 4.96 11.10
C ALA A 71 -2.21 3.90 12.20
N LEU A 72 -1.65 4.14 13.39
CA LEU A 72 -1.79 3.25 14.54
C LEU A 72 -3.25 3.12 14.97
N VAL A 73 -3.96 4.24 15.12
CA VAL A 73 -5.37 4.21 15.53
C VAL A 73 -6.24 3.56 14.46
N THR A 74 -6.00 3.83 13.18
CA THR A 74 -6.67 3.15 12.07
C THR A 74 -6.47 1.63 12.17
N GLY A 75 -5.22 1.18 12.39
CA GLY A 75 -4.89 -0.23 12.55
C GLY A 75 -5.63 -0.88 13.72
N ILE A 76 -5.66 -0.21 14.88
CA ILE A 76 -6.37 -0.69 16.08
C ILE A 76 -7.89 -0.78 15.83
N ILE A 77 -8.48 0.24 15.21
CA ILE A 77 -9.92 0.28 14.93
C ILE A 77 -10.31 -0.80 13.93
N VAL A 78 -9.57 -0.95 12.83
CA VAL A 78 -9.85 -1.99 11.81
C VAL A 78 -9.67 -3.37 12.41
N TRP A 79 -8.64 -3.59 13.23
CA TRP A 79 -8.43 -4.88 13.91
C TRP A 79 -9.59 -5.23 14.86
N ARG A 80 -10.13 -4.25 15.58
CA ARG A 80 -11.22 -4.45 16.54
C ARG A 80 -12.60 -4.58 15.86
N THR A 81 -12.90 -3.69 14.92
CA THR A 81 -14.25 -3.56 14.34
C THR A 81 -14.44 -4.44 13.11
N ARG A 82 -13.36 -4.88 12.43
CA ARG A 82 -13.41 -5.50 11.09
C ARG A 82 -14.24 -4.71 10.06
N HIS A 83 -14.51 -3.44 10.33
CA HIS A 83 -15.28 -2.55 9.45
C HIS A 83 -14.36 -1.47 8.87
N LEU A 84 -14.16 -1.50 7.56
CA LEU A 84 -13.26 -0.59 6.86
C LEU A 84 -13.67 0.88 7.03
N LEU A 85 -14.96 1.18 6.98
CA LEU A 85 -15.51 2.53 7.13
C LEU A 85 -15.21 3.14 8.50
N TRP A 86 -15.33 2.36 9.57
CA TRP A 86 -14.98 2.80 10.92
C TRP A 86 -13.47 3.04 11.08
N GLY A 87 -12.65 2.22 10.42
CA GLY A 87 -11.20 2.43 10.35
C GLY A 87 -10.83 3.74 9.68
N ILE A 88 -11.35 3.99 8.48
CA ILE A 88 -11.08 5.21 7.70
C ILE A 88 -11.58 6.44 8.47
N GLY A 89 -12.81 6.40 8.98
CA GLY A 89 -13.41 7.51 9.73
C GLY A 89 -12.67 7.81 11.02
N GLY A 90 -12.39 6.79 11.84
CA GLY A 90 -11.65 6.96 13.10
C GLY A 90 -10.22 7.43 12.89
N GLY A 91 -9.53 6.87 11.88
CA GLY A 91 -8.20 7.31 11.46
C GLY A 91 -8.15 8.78 11.04
N LEU A 92 -9.12 9.21 10.23
CA LEU A 92 -9.23 10.60 9.77
C LEU A 92 -9.51 11.56 10.93
N VAL A 93 -10.40 11.19 11.85
CA VAL A 93 -10.74 12.00 13.03
C VAL A 93 -9.51 12.15 13.93
N VAL A 94 -8.79 11.07 14.21
CA VAL A 94 -7.56 11.13 15.01
C VAL A 94 -6.48 11.94 14.32
N TYR A 95 -6.26 11.72 13.01
CA TYR A 95 -5.30 12.51 12.25
C TYR A 95 -5.63 14.02 12.30
N ALA A 96 -6.90 14.37 12.09
CA ALA A 96 -7.35 15.76 12.12
C ALA A 96 -7.19 16.39 13.51
N LEU A 97 -7.60 15.68 14.56
CA LEU A 97 -7.43 16.14 15.95
C LEU A 97 -5.96 16.31 16.32
N TRP A 98 -5.11 15.35 15.99
CA TRP A 98 -3.68 15.38 16.29
C TRP A 98 -2.98 16.51 15.52
N ARG A 99 -3.34 16.72 14.25
CA ARG A 99 -2.82 17.83 13.43
C ARG A 99 -3.25 19.19 13.96
N VAL A 100 -4.49 19.33 14.45
CA VAL A 100 -4.99 20.60 15.04
C VAL A 100 -4.38 20.86 16.42
N TRP A 101 -4.08 19.82 17.19
CA TRP A 101 -3.43 19.95 18.50
C TRP A 101 -1.93 20.29 18.43
N LEU A 102 -1.28 19.98 17.31
CA LEU A 102 0.16 20.20 17.11
C LEU A 102 0.49 21.41 16.21
N ALA A 103 -0.53 22.04 15.62
CA ALA A 103 -0.42 23.30 14.89
C ALA A 103 -0.50 24.50 15.84
#